data_AF-A0A3S0ZPE8-F1
#
_entry.id   AF-A0A3S0ZPE8-F1
#
_cell.length_a   1.000
_cell.length_b   1.000
_cell.length_c   1.000
_cell.angle_alpha   90.00
_cell.angle_beta   90.00
_cell.angle_gamma   90.00
#
_symmetry.space_group_name_H-M   'P 1'
#
loop_
_entity.id
_entity.type
_entity.pdbx_description
1 polymer ?
#
loop_
_entity_poly.entity_id
_entity_poly.type
_entity_poly.pdbx_seq_one_letter_code
_entity_poly.pdbx_strand_id
1 'polypeptide(L)'
;MCESDDTKLHMKEVVIRTASLDDAPALAHLMSQLGYSTSADEMKERLKGILSTASYMTFVAEIRGEVVGMVGMGIIDFEVLSFNKS
;
A
#
# COMPACT_ATOMS: atom_id res chain seq x y z
N MET A 1 47.28 -0.56 -1.51
CA MET A 1 46.37 0.56 -1.80
C MET A 1 45.00 -0.07 -1.93
N CYS A 2 44.14 0.14 -0.94
CA CYS A 2 42.88 -0.59 -0.82
C CYS A 2 41.98 -0.28 -2.02
N GLU A 3 41.56 -1.32 -2.72
CA GLU A 3 40.45 -1.28 -3.65
C GLU A 3 39.20 -1.00 -2.80
N SER A 4 38.62 0.19 -2.96
CA SER A 4 37.35 0.55 -2.34
C SER A 4 36.25 -0.24 -3.03
N ASP A 5 35.77 -1.27 -2.32
CA ASP A 5 34.67 -2.14 -2.66
C ASP A 5 33.34 -1.36 -2.66
N ASP A 6 33.07 -0.66 -3.77
CA ASP A 6 31.85 0.11 -4.04
C ASP A 6 30.62 -0.78 -4.39
N THR A 7 30.63 -2.07 -4.03
CA THR A 7 29.55 -3.01 -4.39
C THR A 7 28.90 -3.70 -3.19
N LYS A 8 28.75 -3.03 -2.05
CA LYS A 8 27.72 -3.40 -1.08
C LYS A 8 26.48 -2.56 -1.30
N LEU A 9 25.66 -3.03 -2.25
CA LEU A 9 24.25 -2.68 -2.34
C LEU A 9 23.66 -2.85 -0.93
N HIS A 10 23.46 -1.75 -0.20
CA HIS A 10 22.69 -1.76 1.03
C HIS A 10 21.26 -2.08 0.64
N MET A 11 20.97 -3.37 0.45
CA MET A 11 19.60 -3.86 0.32
C MET A 11 18.91 -3.44 1.61
N LYS A 12 18.14 -2.36 1.52
CA LYS A 12 17.31 -1.91 2.63
C LYS A 12 16.32 -3.04 2.89
N GLU A 13 16.28 -3.51 4.14
CA GLU A 13 15.31 -4.52 4.54
C GLU A 13 13.91 -3.94 4.37
N VAL A 14 13.14 -4.53 3.45
CA VAL A 14 11.76 -4.15 3.17
C VAL A 14 10.86 -5.15 3.85
N VAL A 15 10.01 -4.67 4.74
CA VAL A 15 8.96 -5.48 5.37
C VAL A 15 7.65 -5.20 4.65
N ILE A 16 7.03 -6.24 4.09
CA ILE A 16 5.69 -6.16 3.54
C ILE A 16 4.69 -6.58 4.62
N ARG A 17 3.72 -5.71 4.93
CA ARG A 17 2.67 -5.98 5.91
C ARG A 17 1.32 -5.46 5.46
N THR A 18 0.25 -5.95 6.06
CA THR A 18 -1.09 -5.39 5.88
C THR A 18 -1.13 -3.95 6.38
N ALA A 19 -1.83 -3.09 5.63
CA ALA A 19 -2.09 -1.72 6.04
C ALA A 19 -3.01 -1.67 7.25
N SER A 20 -2.77 -0.67 8.10
CA SER A 20 -3.59 -0.30 9.26
C SER A 20 -4.11 1.12 9.09
N LEU A 21 -5.08 1.52 9.92
CA LEU A 21 -5.59 2.90 9.88
C LEU A 21 -4.53 3.95 10.23
N ASP A 22 -3.48 3.57 10.95
CA ASP A 22 -2.39 4.46 11.33
C ASP A 22 -1.44 4.77 10.17
N ASP A 23 -1.50 3.98 9.09
CA ASP A 23 -0.74 4.23 7.87
C ASP A 23 -1.36 5.34 7.00
N ALA A 24 -2.58 5.82 7.32
CA ALA A 24 -3.31 6.80 6.52
C ALA A 24 -2.51 8.08 6.19
N PRO A 25 -1.72 8.69 7.10
CA PRO A 25 -0.90 9.85 6.75
C PRO A 25 0.18 9.52 5.71
N ALA A 26 0.86 8.38 5.84
CA ALA A 26 1.88 7.95 4.90
C ALA A 26 1.29 7.61 3.52
N LEU A 27 0.13 6.95 3.51
CA LEU A 27 -0.61 6.66 2.28
C LEU A 27 -1.09 7.95 1.60
N ALA A 28 -1.57 8.94 2.35
CA ALA A 28 -1.97 10.24 1.78
C ALA A 28 -0.80 10.93 1.08
N HIS A 29 0.40 10.88 1.68
CA HIS A 29 1.61 11.39 1.07
C HIS A 29 1.95 10.66 -0.24
N LEU A 30 1.97 9.31 -0.22
CA LEU A 30 2.24 8.49 -1.41
C LEU A 30 1.21 8.73 -2.53
N MET A 31 -0.08 8.88 -2.19
CA MET A 31 -1.14 9.17 -3.15
C MET A 31 -0.98 10.55 -3.78
N SER A 32 -0.55 11.54 -2.99
CA SER A 32 -0.27 12.88 -3.48
C SER A 32 0.89 12.86 -4.49
N GLN A 33 1.91 12.02 -4.28
CA GLN A 33 3.01 11.83 -5.26
C GLN A 33 2.54 11.24 -6.60
N LEU A 34 1.44 10.45 -6.59
CA LEU A 34 0.80 9.93 -7.81
C LEU A 34 -0.17 10.92 -8.46
N GLY A 35 -0.29 12.15 -7.94
CA GLY A 35 -1.22 13.17 -8.43
C GLY A 35 -2.63 13.08 -7.84
N TYR A 36 -2.87 12.17 -6.88
CA TYR A 36 -4.12 12.07 -6.13
C TYR A 36 -3.98 12.78 -4.78
N SER A 37 -3.87 14.11 -4.81
CA SER A 37 -3.80 14.92 -3.60
C SER A 37 -4.97 14.62 -2.66
N THR A 38 -4.67 14.21 -1.44
CA THR A 38 -5.67 13.87 -0.42
C THR A 38 -5.11 14.18 0.96
N SER A 39 -5.98 14.50 1.92
CA SER A 39 -5.58 14.70 3.31
C SER A 39 -5.45 13.37 4.06
N ALA A 40 -4.76 13.37 5.20
CA ALA A 40 -4.65 12.19 6.06
C ALA A 40 -6.03 11.71 6.55
N ASP A 41 -6.94 12.64 6.86
CA ASP A 41 -8.28 12.31 7.34
C ASP A 41 -9.16 11.71 6.23
N GLU A 42 -9.11 12.28 5.02
CA GLU A 42 -9.79 11.72 3.85
C GLU A 42 -9.26 10.32 3.51
N MET A 43 -7.94 10.15 3.54
CA MET A 43 -7.31 8.86 3.32
C MET A 43 -7.71 7.86 4.41
N LYS A 44 -7.83 8.29 5.66
CA LYS A 44 -8.25 7.41 6.76
C LYS A 44 -9.67 6.91 6.58
N GLU A 45 -10.61 7.77 6.21
CA GLU A 45 -11.99 7.37 5.90
C GLU A 45 -12.05 6.41 4.71
N ARG A 46 -11.27 6.69 3.65
CA ARG A 46 -11.16 5.79 2.50
C ARG A 46 -10.59 4.43 2.89
N LEU A 47 -9.51 4.42 3.67
CA LEU A 47 -8.85 3.20 4.11
C LEU A 47 -9.75 2.37 5.03
N LYS A 48 -10.55 3.01 5.87
CA LYS A 48 -11.56 2.34 6.70
C LYS A 48 -12.60 1.60 5.84
N GLY A 49 -13.05 2.19 4.74
CA GLY A 49 -13.94 1.51 3.78
C GLY A 49 -13.26 0.31 3.11
N ILE A 50 -12.00 0.46 2.70
CA ILE A 50 -11.21 -0.60 2.08
C ILE A 50 -11.00 -1.77 3.06
N LEU A 51 -10.50 -1.50 4.27
CA LEU A 51 -10.18 -2.53 5.26
C LEU A 51 -11.41 -3.25 5.85
N SER A 52 -12.59 -2.60 5.81
CA SER A 52 -13.85 -3.23 6.24
C SER A 52 -14.49 -4.10 5.17
N THR A 53 -14.01 -4.04 3.93
CA THR A 53 -14.55 -4.84 2.83
C THR A 53 -13.70 -6.09 2.63
N ALA A 54 -14.28 -7.26 2.88
CA ALA A 54 -13.56 -8.55 2.85
C ALA A 54 -12.86 -8.85 1.51
N SER A 55 -13.39 -8.32 0.40
CA SER A 55 -12.81 -8.51 -0.94
C SER A 55 -11.66 -7.55 -1.25
N TYR A 56 -11.30 -6.64 -0.36
CA TYR A 56 -10.18 -5.73 -0.56
C TYR A 56 -9.07 -5.98 0.44
N MET A 57 -7.84 -5.85 -0.03
CA MET A 57 -6.65 -5.95 0.81
C MET A 57 -5.66 -4.86 0.40
N THR A 58 -5.04 -4.21 1.39
CA THR A 58 -3.98 -3.23 1.14
C THR A 58 -2.73 -3.68 1.88
N PHE A 59 -1.61 -3.70 1.17
CA PHE A 59 -0.29 -3.94 1.75
C PHE A 59 0.55 -2.68 1.67
N VAL A 60 1.44 -2.52 2.65
CA VAL A 60 2.45 -1.48 2.67
C VAL A 60 3.85 -2.08 2.68
N ALA A 61 4.77 -1.39 2.03
CA ALA A 61 6.19 -1.65 2.13
C ALA A 61 6.78 -0.70 3.17
N GLU A 62 7.41 -1.25 4.20
CA GLU A 62 8.03 -0.50 5.28
C GLU A 62 9.55 -0.68 5.24
N ILE A 63 10.29 0.41 5.43
CA ILE A 63 11.73 0.42 5.63
C ILE A 63 12.01 1.23 6.89
N ARG A 64 12.63 0.59 7.91
CA ARG A 64 13.02 1.25 9.16
C ARG A 64 11.85 2.00 9.86
N GLY A 65 10.65 1.45 9.84
CA GLY A 65 9.47 2.08 10.44
C GLY A 65 8.73 3.07 9.54
N GLU A 66 9.26 3.38 8.36
CA GLU A 66 8.63 4.31 7.41
C GLU A 66 7.96 3.54 6.27
N VAL A 67 6.69 3.84 6.02
CA VAL A 67 5.97 3.33 4.86
C VAL A 67 6.44 4.06 3.60
N VAL A 68 7.06 3.31 2.69
CA VAL A 68 7.67 3.84 1.45
C VAL A 68 6.91 3.40 0.19
N GLY A 69 5.91 2.54 0.33
CA GLY A 69 5.12 2.07 -0.80
C GLY A 69 3.83 1.39 -0.36
N MET A 70 2.90 1.25 -1.30
CA MET A 70 1.62 0.57 -1.07
C MET A 70 1.15 -0.19 -2.31
N VAL A 71 0.36 -1.24 -2.11
CA VAL A 71 -0.38 -1.93 -3.16
C VAL A 71 -1.80 -2.25 -2.67
N GLY A 72 -2.78 -1.93 -3.49
CA GLY A 72 -4.18 -2.30 -3.28
C GLY A 72 -4.56 -3.49 -4.13
N MET A 73 -5.25 -4.46 -3.55
CA MET A 73 -5.81 -5.64 -4.21
C MET A 73 -7.32 -5.66 -4.03
N GLY A 74 -8.04 -5.97 -5.12
CA GLY A 74 -9.46 -6.28 -5.11
C GLY A 74 -9.69 -7.70 -5.63
N ILE A 75 -10.39 -8.51 -4.86
CA ILE A 75 -10.80 -9.87 -5.22
C ILE A 75 -12.16 -9.76 -5.90
N ILE A 76 -12.23 -10.24 -7.15
CA ILE A 76 -13.48 -10.23 -7.94
C ILE A 76 -13.95 -11.68 -8.06
N ASP A 77 -15.05 -12.01 -7.40
CA ASP A 77 -15.67 -13.33 -7.51
C ASP A 77 -16.34 -13.48 -8.87
N PHE A 78 -15.80 -14.39 -9.69
CA PHE A 78 -16.26 -14.59 -11.07
C PHE A 78 -17.61 -15.31 -11.16
N GLU A 79 -18.10 -15.92 -10.08
CA GLU A 79 -19.32 -16.74 -10.07
C GLU A 79 -20.62 -15.91 -10.10
N VAL A 80 -20.58 -14.64 -9.64
CA VAL A 80 -21.75 -13.73 -9.63
C VAL A 80 -21.97 -13.03 -10.98
N LEU A 81 -20.92 -12.91 -11.82
CA LEU A 81 -21.02 -12.23 -13.12
C LEU A 81 -21.81 -13.03 -14.18
N SER A 82 -21.99 -14.33 -13.98
CA SER A 82 -22.78 -15.20 -14.86
C SER A 82 -24.30 -15.08 -14.66
N PHE A 83 -24.77 -14.55 -13.52
CA PHE A 83 -26.21 -14.46 -13.21
C PHE A 83 -26.90 -13.17 -13.67
N ASN A 84 -26.16 -12.13 -14.04
CA ASN A 84 -26.73 -10.84 -14.48
C ASN A 84 -26.83 -10.69 -16.01
N LYS A 85 -26.64 -11.79 -16.75
CA LYS A 85 -26.97 -11.93 -18.16
C LYS A 85 -28.20 -12.83 -18.27
N SER A 86 -29.39 -12.30 -18.05
CA SER A 86 -30.64 -12.89 -18.54
C SER A 86 -31.69 -11.84 -18.84
#